data_AF-A0A4Y8SDD2-F1
#
_entry.id   AF-A0A4Y8SDD2-F1
#
_cell.length_a   1.000
_cell.length_b   1.000
_cell.length_c   1.000
_cell.angle_alpha   90.00
_cell.angle_beta   90.00
_cell.angle_gamma   90.00
#
_symmetry.space_group_name_H-M   'P 1'
#
loop_
_entity.id
_entity.type
_entity.pdbx_description
1 polymer ?
#
loop_
_entity_poly.entity_id
_entity_poly.type
_entity_poly.pdbx_seq_one_letter_code
_entity_poly.pdbx_strand_id
1 'polypeptide(L)'
;MLLHQPLHQKNGRSKSPGHYPKQTQTLINLLLSQQLYELEEDEILTCKVFLEVPPRVEYAFTDLGRELASIFYALEKWGVHFLTVNSDTIKVADESCYTFREAVAEEV
;
A
#
# COMPACT_ATOMS: atom_id res chain seq x y z
N MET A 1 3.90 0.47 8.41
CA MET A 1 3.67 0.90 7.01
C MET A 1 2.71 2.07 7.07
N LEU A 2 3.16 3.29 6.76
CA LEU A 2 2.36 4.53 6.83
C LEU A 2 1.86 4.89 5.43
N LEU A 3 0.63 4.51 5.10
CA LEU A 3 -0.01 4.97 3.86
C LEU A 3 -0.45 6.42 4.08
N HIS A 4 0.15 7.34 3.32
CA HIS A 4 -0.16 8.77 3.36
C HIS A 4 -1.17 9.09 2.25
N GLN A 5 -2.38 9.50 2.62
CA GLN A 5 -3.32 10.10 1.67
C GLN A 5 -3.21 11.64 1.77
N PRO A 6 -2.72 12.34 0.73
CA PRO A 6 -2.64 13.79 0.77
C PRO A 6 -4.03 14.41 0.59
N LEU A 7 -4.40 15.35 1.46
CA LEU A 7 -5.49 16.28 1.18
C LEU A 7 -5.03 17.22 0.06
N HIS A 8 -5.80 17.21 -1.02
CA HIS A 8 -5.47 17.75 -2.33
C HIS A 8 -4.99 19.23 -2.27
N GLN A 9 -3.67 19.45 -2.31
CA GLN A 9 -3.06 20.78 -2.50
C GLN A 9 -2.08 20.74 -3.68
N LYS A 10 -2.47 21.35 -4.81
CA LYS A 10 -1.64 21.53 -6.00
C LYS A 10 -0.65 22.67 -5.75
N ASN A 11 0.65 22.39 -5.82
CA ASN A 11 1.65 23.30 -6.41
C ASN A 11 3.02 22.63 -6.56
N GLY A 12 3.68 22.92 -7.69
CA GLY A 12 5.14 22.74 -7.85
C GLY A 12 5.57 21.53 -8.68
N ARG A 13 6.39 21.79 -9.71
CA ARG A 13 6.82 20.87 -10.77
C ARG A 13 7.71 19.72 -10.26
N SER A 14 7.27 18.48 -10.45
CA SER A 14 8.15 17.31 -10.51
C SER A 14 7.69 16.41 -11.66
N LYS A 15 8.63 15.97 -12.49
CA LYS A 15 8.35 15.11 -13.66
C LYS A 15 7.86 13.75 -13.15
N SER A 16 6.57 13.47 -13.28
CA SER A 16 5.95 12.24 -12.77
C SER A 16 6.12 11.09 -13.76
N PRO A 17 6.59 9.90 -13.32
CA PRO A 17 6.63 8.70 -14.14
C PRO A 17 5.19 8.25 -14.46
N GLY A 18 4.94 7.85 -15.71
CA GLY A 18 3.67 7.27 -16.19
C GLY A 18 2.41 8.12 -15.94
N HIS A 19 2.13 9.10 -16.81
CA HIS A 19 0.94 9.94 -16.67
C HIS A 19 -0.32 9.18 -17.15
N TYR A 20 -1.00 8.50 -16.23
CA TYR A 20 -2.34 7.99 -16.49
C TYR A 20 -3.31 9.18 -16.70
N PRO A 21 -4.30 9.08 -17.61
CA PRO A 21 -5.26 10.15 -17.83
C PRO A 21 -5.98 10.52 -16.53
N LYS A 22 -6.25 11.82 -16.32
CA LYS A 22 -6.79 12.35 -15.05
C LYS A 22 -8.04 11.60 -14.55
N GLN A 23 -8.87 11.11 -15.47
CA GLN A 23 -10.06 10.31 -15.18
C GLN A 23 -9.71 8.99 -14.47
N THR A 24 -8.67 8.30 -14.93
CA THR A 24 -8.22 7.05 -14.30
C THR A 24 -7.62 7.29 -12.91
N GLN A 25 -6.90 8.40 -12.71
CA GLN A 25 -6.39 8.77 -11.39
C GLN A 25 -7.51 9.03 -10.38
N THR A 26 -8.59 9.70 -10.80
CA THR A 26 -9.74 9.96 -9.93
C THR A 26 -10.42 8.66 -9.49
N LEU A 27 -10.59 7.71 -10.41
CA LEU A 27 -11.20 6.42 -10.09
C LEU A 27 -10.32 5.58 -9.16
N ILE A 28 -9.01 5.56 -9.39
CA ILE A 28 -8.05 4.87 -8.50
C ILE A 28 -8.09 5.46 -7.09
N ASN A 29 -8.16 6.79 -6.96
CA ASN A 29 -8.24 7.44 -5.65
C ASN A 29 -9.53 7.11 -4.91
N LEU A 30 -10.66 7.04 -5.63
CA LEU A 30 -11.94 6.64 -5.05
C LEU A 30 -11.90 5.21 -4.55
N LEU A 31 -11.42 4.29 -5.39
CA LEU A 31 -11.29 2.88 -5.03
C LEU A 31 -10.34 2.70 -3.85
N LEU A 32 -9.18 3.34 -3.86
CA LEU A 32 -8.22 3.27 -2.76
C LEU A 32 -8.82 3.77 -1.44
N SER A 33 -9.56 4.89 -1.49
CA SER A 33 -10.21 5.43 -0.29
C SER A 33 -11.27 4.46 0.25
N GLN A 34 -12.04 3.84 -0.64
CA GLN A 34 -13.03 2.83 -0.26
C GLN A 34 -12.36 1.61 0.38
N GLN A 35 -11.29 1.08 -0.22
CA GLN A 35 -10.57 -0.08 0.31
C GLN A 35 -9.94 0.21 1.68
N LEU A 36 -9.40 1.43 1.88
CA LEU A 36 -8.86 1.82 3.19
C LEU A 36 -9.94 1.94 4.25
N TYR A 37 -11.12 2.45 3.90
CA TYR A 37 -12.27 2.53 4.80
C TYR A 37 -12.78 1.13 5.19
N GLU A 38 -12.92 0.21 4.22
CA GLU A 38 -13.31 -1.18 4.48
C GLU A 38 -12.31 -1.87 5.45
N LEU A 39 -11.01 -1.68 5.23
CA LEU A 39 -9.97 -2.23 6.11
C LEU A 39 -9.92 -1.57 7.51
N GLU A 40 -10.39 -0.34 7.64
CA GLU A 40 -10.56 0.32 8.94
C GLU A 40 -11.79 -0.23 9.67
N GLU A 41 -12.93 -0.42 8.97
CA GLU A 41 -14.14 -1.04 9.53
C GLU A 41 -13.89 -2.48 9.99
N ASP A 42 -13.05 -3.23 9.27
CA ASP A 42 -12.64 -4.59 9.63
C ASP A 42 -11.57 -4.65 10.74
N GLU A 43 -11.19 -3.51 11.33
CA GLU A 43 -10.16 -3.40 12.37
C GLU A 43 -8.77 -3.92 11.94
N ILE A 44 -8.49 -3.96 10.65
CA ILE A 44 -7.18 -4.35 10.09
C ILE A 44 -6.22 -3.14 10.07
N LEU A 45 -6.76 -1.95 9.87
CA LEU A 45 -6.05 -0.67 9.88
C LEU A 45 -6.56 0.27 10.96
N THR A 46 -5.71 1.21 11.36
CA THR A 46 -6.03 2.36 12.21
C THR A 46 -5.68 3.65 11.48
N CYS A 47 -6.49 4.69 11.67
CA CYS A 47 -6.33 5.99 11.06
C CYS A 47 -5.98 7.05 12.13
N LYS A 48 -4.91 7.82 11.92
CA LYS A 48 -4.54 8.96 12.77
C LYS A 48 -4.57 10.26 11.97
N VAL A 49 -5.40 11.20 12.41
CA VAL A 49 -5.53 12.54 11.82
C VAL A 49 -4.61 13.53 12.54
N PHE A 50 -3.81 14.26 11.77
CA PHE A 50 -2.93 15.32 12.26
C PHE A 50 -3.44 16.68 11.78
N LEU A 51 -3.78 17.55 12.73
CA LEU A 51 -4.34 18.89 12.49
C LEU A 51 -3.26 19.95 12.26
N GLU A 52 -2.23 19.63 11.48
CA GLU A 52 -1.21 20.60 11.06
C GLU A 52 -1.60 21.25 9.72
N VAL A 53 -0.76 22.15 9.21
CA VAL A 53 -0.92 22.73 7.88
C VAL A 53 0.23 22.25 6.99
N PRO A 54 -0.03 21.47 5.93
CA PRO A 54 -1.33 20.94 5.51
C PRO A 54 -1.82 19.76 6.38
N PRO A 55 -3.15 19.62 6.60
CA PRO A 55 -3.68 18.51 7.38
C PRO A 55 -3.37 17.19 6.70
N ARG A 56 -2.98 16.19 7.50
CA ARG A 56 -2.59 14.86 7.00
C ARG A 56 -3.24 13.72 7.78
N VAL A 57 -3.36 12.58 7.11
CA VAL A 57 -3.88 11.33 7.66
C VAL A 57 -2.85 10.23 7.44
N GLU A 58 -2.58 9.47 8.49
CA GLU A 58 -1.67 8.33 8.49
C GLU A 58 -2.44 7.05 8.83
N TYR A 59 -2.33 6.05 7.97
CA TYR A 59 -2.88 4.71 8.22
C TYR A 59 -1.80 3.75 8.72
N ALA A 60 -2.11 2.90 9.69
CA ALA A 60 -1.20 1.88 10.22
C ALA A 60 -1.92 0.56 10.51
N PHE A 61 -1.26 -0.59 10.31
CA PHE A 61 -1.80 -1.90 10.69
C PHE A 61 -2.06 -2.00 12.21
N THR A 62 -3.18 -2.61 12.57
CA THR A 62 -3.46 -3.10 13.93
C THR A 62 -2.62 -4.33 14.24
N ASP A 63 -2.73 -4.86 15.47
CA ASP A 63 -2.13 -6.15 15.81
C ASP A 63 -2.74 -7.28 14.96
N LEU A 64 -4.06 -7.27 14.77
CA LEU A 64 -4.77 -8.20 13.88
C LEU A 64 -4.27 -8.07 12.43
N GLY A 65 -4.12 -6.84 11.93
CA GLY A 65 -3.59 -6.59 10.60
C GLY A 65 -2.13 -7.02 10.41
N ARG A 66 -1.33 -7.02 11.48
CA ARG A 66 0.03 -7.58 11.45
C ARG A 66 0.04 -9.09 11.29
N GLU A 67 -0.91 -9.80 11.89
CA GLU A 67 -1.03 -11.27 11.74
C GLU A 67 -1.33 -11.66 10.28
N LEU A 68 -2.12 -10.84 9.58
CA LEU A 68 -2.47 -11.05 8.16
C LEU A 68 -1.23 -11.10 7.24
N ALA A 69 -0.13 -10.43 7.61
CA ALA A 69 1.12 -10.48 6.85
C ALA A 69 1.66 -11.91 6.68
N SER A 70 1.47 -12.77 7.70
CA SER A 70 1.90 -14.17 7.63
C SER A 70 1.14 -14.97 6.57
N ILE A 71 -0.15 -14.67 6.37
CA ILE A 71 -1.01 -15.30 5.37
C ILE A 71 -0.55 -14.87 3.97
N PHE A 72 -0.28 -13.58 3.76
CA PHE A 72 0.25 -13.10 2.49
C PHE A 72 1.60 -13.74 2.15
N TYR A 73 2.48 -13.91 3.13
CA TYR A 73 3.75 -14.61 2.93
C TYR A 73 3.56 -16.09 2.57
N ALA A 74 2.58 -16.76 3.17
CA ALA A 74 2.25 -18.13 2.82
C ALA A 74 1.69 -18.23 1.38
N LEU A 75 0.84 -17.28 0.97
CA LEU A 75 0.32 -17.17 -0.40
C LEU A 75 1.43 -16.90 -1.41
N GLU A 76 2.37 -16.01 -1.09
CA GLU A 76 3.55 -15.73 -1.91
C GLU A 76 4.39 -17.01 -2.10
N LYS A 77 4.72 -17.71 -1.02
CA LYS A 77 5.45 -18.99 -1.07
C LYS A 77 4.75 -20.02 -1.94
N TRP A 78 3.43 -20.17 -1.77
CA TRP A 78 2.64 -21.06 -2.60
C TRP A 78 2.66 -20.63 -4.07
N GLY A 79 2.51 -19.33 -4.36
CA GLY A 79 2.57 -18.79 -5.72
C GLY A 79 3.89 -19.09 -6.40
N VAL A 80 5.03 -18.87 -5.71
CA VAL A 80 6.36 -19.21 -6.22
C VAL A 80 6.50 -20.71 -6.50
N HIS A 81 6.00 -21.55 -5.59
CA HIS A 81 5.99 -23.00 -5.80
C HIS A 81 5.14 -23.41 -7.00
N PHE A 82 3.94 -22.85 -7.13
CA PHE A 82 3.02 -23.10 -8.25
C PHE A 82 3.66 -22.75 -9.60
N LEU A 83 4.34 -21.60 -9.70
CA LEU A 83 5.04 -21.20 -10.92
C LEU A 83 6.21 -22.14 -11.25
N THR A 84 6.92 -22.63 -10.24
CA THR A 84 8.02 -23.58 -10.41
C THR A 84 7.53 -24.93 -10.93
N VAL A 85 6.36 -25.41 -10.45
CA VAL A 85 5.80 -26.70 -10.86
C VAL A 85 5.17 -26.64 -12.26
N ASN A 86 4.48 -25.56 -12.60
CA ASN A 86 3.67 -25.50 -13.82
C ASN A 86 4.39 -24.97 -15.06
N SER A 87 5.68 -24.58 -14.97
CA SER A 87 6.51 -24.13 -16.12
C SER A 87 5.92 -23.00 -16.98
N ASP A 88 4.86 -22.33 -16.52
CA ASP A 88 4.38 -21.11 -17.15
C ASP A 88 5.35 -19.99 -16.76
N THR A 89 6.07 -19.47 -17.75
CA THR A 89 7.03 -18.38 -17.57
C THR A 89 6.27 -17.08 -17.28
N ILE A 90 5.72 -16.94 -16.09
CA ILE A 90 5.40 -15.61 -15.57
C ILE A 90 6.74 -14.95 -15.33
N LYS A 91 7.07 -13.95 -16.16
CA LYS A 91 8.17 -13.03 -15.86
C LYS A 91 7.76 -12.30 -14.59
N VAL A 92 8.16 -12.83 -13.43
CA VAL A 92 8.15 -12.09 -12.19
C VAL A 92 9.07 -10.90 -12.47
N ALA A 93 8.48 -9.74 -12.72
CA ALA A 93 9.24 -8.51 -12.78
C ALA A 93 9.94 -8.42 -11.43
N ASP A 94 11.27 -8.32 -11.46
CA ASP A 94 12.20 -8.44 -10.31
C ASP A 94 12.02 -7.35 -9.24
N GLU A 95 10.93 -6.61 -9.32
CA GLU A 95 10.55 -5.61 -8.35
C GLU A 95 9.09 -5.90 -8.00
N SER A 96 8.92 -6.63 -6.90
CA SER A 96 7.64 -6.63 -6.20
C SER A 96 7.14 -5.19 -6.12
N CYS A 97 5.90 -4.94 -6.59
CA CYS A 97 5.27 -3.63 -6.49
C CYS A 97 5.00 -3.22 -5.02
N TYR A 98 5.33 -4.09 -4.07
CA TYR A 98 5.36 -3.84 -2.64
C TYR A 98 6.77 -4.13 -2.11
N THR A 99 7.63 -3.12 -2.04
CA THR A 99 8.84 -3.24 -1.19
C THR A 99 8.40 -3.10 0.27
N PHE A 100 8.45 -4.18 1.03
CA PHE A 100 8.39 -4.12 2.49
C PHE A 100 9.70 -3.47 2.97
N ARG A 101 9.72 -2.14 3.11
CA ARG A 101 10.79 -1.47 3.85
C ARG A 101 10.55 -1.81 5.32
N GLU A 102 11.29 -2.78 5.85
CA GLU A 102 11.47 -2.89 7.30
C GLU A 102 11.90 -1.51 7.80
N ALA A 103 11.03 -0.88 8.59
CA ALA A 103 11.45 0.19 9.45
C ALA A 103 12.40 -0.45 10.46
N VAL A 104 13.70 -0.40 10.18
CA VAL A 104 14.72 -0.59 11.20
C VAL A 104 14.41 0.47 12.25
N ALA A 105 13.87 0.04 13.38
CA ALA A 105 13.93 0.83 14.59
C ALA A 105 15.43 0.95 14.91
N GLU A 106 16.05 2.05 14.51
CA GLU A 106 17.21 2.57 15.24
C GLU A 106 16.70 2.90 16.64
N GLU A 107 16.79 1.93 17.55
CA GLU A 107 16.87 2.22 18.96
C GLU A 107 18.24 2.87 19.24
N VAL A 108 18.14 3.91 20.06
CA VAL A 108 19.17 4.84 20.55
C VAL A 108 20.35 4.14 21.22
#